data_AF-A0A6M1T1V3-F1
#
_entry.id   AF-A0A6M1T1V3-F1
#
_cell.length_a   1.000
_cell.length_b   1.000
_cell.length_c   1.000
_cell.angle_alpha   90.00
_cell.angle_beta   90.00
_cell.angle_gamma   90.00
#
_symmetry.space_group_name_H-M   'P 1'
#
loop_
_entity.id
_entity.type
_entity.pdbx_description
1 polymer ?
#
loop_
_entity_poly.entity_id
_entity_poly.type
_entity_poly.pdbx_seq_one_letter_code
_entity_poly.pdbx_strand_id
1 'polypeptide(L)'
;MPTIDAHGRRIAEVFDRFGWHWWPVDLVVGRDGDEPRNGHCTHIGPCDVGCPSRVRSGADRAFVKDAVAAGARLVTGARVQYLEHNAAGLITAAVCRGATGTYRVVAERFMIAANGMGTPRLLLLSQSARFPQGLANSSGLVGRNLMLHPYARVDGIFEEPLGAWVSGEKAGLVSFEFTATRPEHPFKRGLKLQLTGGPGPLALAKGAVYGSRLPWGDGHQAAFEQRFDHSCGFTVCAEDLAEPDNRIALSTELSDSDGLPAPKMIYKLSQNSRNILDFGMARADDVLRAAGAVRTVHTPLRSEAGFHLMGTARMGDDPERSVVDAYGQCHDVPNLLSPMPARL
;
A
#
# COMPACT_ATOMS: atom_id res chain seq x y z
N MET A 1 25.96 -3.20 -2.77
CA MET A 1 24.63 -2.69 -2.35
C MET A 1 23.86 -3.88 -1.79
N PRO A 2 23.54 -3.92 -0.49
CA PRO A 2 22.97 -5.09 0.17
C PRO A 2 21.57 -5.50 -0.36
N THR A 3 21.02 -4.74 -1.32
CA THR A 3 19.69 -4.94 -1.89
C THR A 3 19.70 -5.46 -3.34
N ILE A 4 20.87 -5.63 -3.97
CA ILE A 4 21.01 -6.08 -5.36
C ILE A 4 21.87 -7.34 -5.40
N ASP A 5 21.24 -8.48 -5.18
CA ASP A 5 21.85 -9.82 -5.36
C ASP A 5 22.08 -10.12 -6.85
N ALA A 6 22.54 -11.34 -7.17
CA ALA A 6 22.91 -11.74 -8.54
C ALA A 6 21.77 -11.52 -9.56
N HIS A 7 20.54 -11.91 -9.22
CA HIS A 7 19.36 -11.67 -10.05
C HIS A 7 19.12 -10.18 -10.33
N GLY A 8 19.33 -9.31 -9.33
CA GLY A 8 19.21 -7.87 -9.49
C GLY A 8 20.25 -7.32 -10.46
N ARG A 9 21.51 -7.76 -10.37
CA ARG A 9 22.58 -7.32 -11.29
C ARG A 9 22.30 -7.72 -12.74
N ARG A 10 21.84 -8.96 -12.95
CA ARG A 10 21.42 -9.45 -14.28
C ARG A 10 20.32 -8.56 -14.88
N ILE A 11 19.35 -8.15 -14.08
CA ILE A 11 18.26 -7.27 -14.54
C ILE A 11 18.75 -5.84 -14.79
N ALA A 12 19.64 -5.32 -13.94
CA ALA A 12 20.27 -4.01 -14.15
C ALA A 12 21.00 -3.95 -15.51
N GLU A 13 21.78 -4.96 -15.87
CA GLU A 13 22.45 -5.02 -17.17
C GLU A 13 21.47 -4.98 -18.35
N VAL A 14 20.29 -5.60 -18.21
CA VAL A 14 19.24 -5.55 -19.24
C VAL A 14 18.65 -4.15 -19.33
N PHE A 15 18.35 -3.51 -18.19
CA PHE A 15 17.89 -2.12 -18.18
C PHE A 15 18.92 -1.17 -18.80
N ASP A 16 20.21 -1.35 -18.52
CA ASP A 16 21.27 -0.55 -19.13
C ASP A 16 21.31 -0.71 -20.65
N ARG A 17 21.17 -1.95 -21.17
CA ARG A 17 21.08 -2.19 -22.62
C ARG A 17 19.84 -1.56 -23.26
N PHE A 18 18.74 -1.47 -22.53
CA PHE A 18 17.52 -0.82 -22.98
C PHE A 18 17.56 0.71 -22.80
N GLY A 19 18.56 1.23 -22.09
CA GLY A 19 18.65 2.64 -21.70
C GLY A 19 17.59 3.06 -20.68
N TRP A 20 17.10 2.13 -19.84
CA TRP A 20 16.07 2.40 -18.82
C TRP A 20 16.71 2.72 -17.48
N HIS A 21 16.15 3.72 -16.80
CA HIS A 21 16.65 4.10 -15.47
C HIS A 21 16.23 3.12 -14.39
N TRP A 22 17.15 2.77 -13.50
CA TRP A 22 16.89 1.86 -12.39
C TRP A 22 17.68 2.26 -11.13
N TRP A 23 17.14 1.87 -9.97
CA TRP A 23 17.75 2.10 -8.67
C TRP A 23 17.58 0.88 -7.77
N PRO A 24 18.47 0.65 -6.81
CA PRO A 24 18.17 -0.23 -5.69
C PRO A 24 16.90 0.25 -4.97
N VAL A 25 16.07 -0.67 -4.49
CA VAL A 25 14.91 -0.30 -3.67
C VAL A 25 15.37 0.27 -2.33
N ASP A 26 14.84 1.43 -1.96
CA ASP A 26 14.98 1.99 -0.62
C ASP A 26 14.13 1.19 0.38
N LEU A 27 14.80 0.62 1.39
CA LEU A 27 14.15 -0.13 2.46
C LEU A 27 14.17 0.66 3.77
N VAL A 28 13.04 0.66 4.46
CA VAL A 28 12.89 1.30 5.78
C VAL A 28 13.47 0.37 6.86
N VAL A 29 14.79 0.38 6.99
CA VAL A 29 15.57 -0.41 7.97
C VAL A 29 16.57 0.47 8.72
N GLY A 30 17.00 0.03 9.90
CA GLY A 30 18.22 0.56 10.55
C GLY A 30 18.14 1.97 11.11
N ARG A 31 16.94 2.50 11.45
CA ARG A 31 16.80 3.81 12.12
C ARG A 31 17.71 3.96 13.36
N ASP A 32 17.87 2.88 14.14
CA ASP A 32 18.71 2.86 15.35
C ASP A 32 20.10 2.34 15.01
N GLY A 33 20.79 2.99 14.06
CA GLY A 33 22.11 2.58 13.54
C GLY A 33 23.21 2.43 14.62
N ASP A 34 22.97 2.94 15.83
CA ASP A 34 23.84 2.83 16.99
C ASP A 34 23.67 1.52 17.80
N GLU A 35 22.65 0.69 17.51
CA GLU A 35 22.54 -0.66 18.07
C GLU A 35 23.16 -1.71 17.11
N PRO A 36 24.32 -2.32 17.45
CA PRO A 36 25.04 -3.23 16.56
C PRO A 36 24.23 -4.47 16.09
N ARG A 37 23.18 -4.84 16.83
CA ARG A 37 22.32 -5.98 16.51
C ARG A 37 21.16 -5.66 15.55
N ASN A 38 20.84 -4.39 15.34
CA ASN A 38 19.64 -3.94 14.63
C ASN A 38 19.90 -3.01 13.44
N GLY A 39 21.18 -2.73 13.12
CA GLY A 39 21.56 -1.73 12.11
C GLY A 39 21.43 -2.16 10.64
N HIS A 40 21.26 -3.45 10.32
CA HIS A 40 21.21 -3.93 8.93
C HIS A 40 20.22 -5.06 8.70
N CYS A 41 19.71 -5.19 7.46
CA CYS A 41 18.83 -6.28 7.07
C CYS A 41 19.59 -7.62 7.10
N THR A 42 18.98 -8.64 7.71
CA THR A 42 19.54 -10.01 7.80
C THR A 42 18.85 -11.00 6.86
N HIS A 43 17.95 -10.53 5.98
CA HIS A 43 17.33 -11.36 4.94
C HIS A 43 16.50 -12.56 5.43
N ILE A 44 16.18 -12.64 6.73
CA ILE A 44 15.51 -13.80 7.33
C ILE A 44 14.03 -13.96 6.94
N GLY A 45 13.43 -12.94 6.32
CA GLY A 45 12.10 -12.98 5.69
C GLY A 45 10.90 -13.39 6.56
N PRO A 46 9.69 -13.44 5.97
CA PRO A 46 9.22 -12.52 4.94
C PRO A 46 8.75 -11.19 5.56
N CYS A 47 9.07 -10.06 4.93
CA CYS A 47 8.79 -8.72 5.48
C CYS A 47 7.29 -8.43 5.71
N ASP A 48 6.41 -9.10 4.97
CA ASP A 48 4.96 -8.89 4.99
C ASP A 48 4.27 -9.42 6.24
N VAL A 49 4.86 -10.39 6.93
CA VAL A 49 4.32 -10.93 8.20
C VAL A 49 5.00 -10.33 9.43
N GLY A 50 5.83 -9.31 9.22
CA GLY A 50 6.66 -8.70 10.26
C GLY A 50 8.14 -9.06 10.10
N CYS A 51 9.01 -8.31 10.77
CA CYS A 51 10.45 -8.51 10.72
C CYS A 51 10.90 -9.20 12.02
N PRO A 52 11.27 -10.50 12.01
CA PRO A 52 11.62 -11.20 13.25
C PRO A 52 12.86 -10.60 13.94
N SER A 53 13.81 -10.10 13.16
CA SER A 53 15.01 -9.42 13.63
C SER A 53 14.76 -7.97 14.06
N ARG A 54 13.53 -7.46 13.94
CA ARG A 54 13.12 -6.11 14.36
C ARG A 54 13.95 -4.95 13.79
N VAL A 55 14.63 -5.18 12.67
CA VAL A 55 15.43 -4.15 11.96
C VAL A 55 14.59 -3.22 11.08
N ARG A 56 13.38 -3.66 10.68
CA ARG A 56 12.41 -2.81 9.96
C ARG A 56 11.93 -1.68 10.87
N SER A 57 12.01 -0.45 10.39
CA SER A 57 11.60 0.75 11.14
C SER A 57 10.11 1.03 10.98
N GLY A 58 9.27 0.16 11.54
CA GLY A 58 7.83 0.38 11.66
C GLY A 58 7.50 1.59 12.53
N ALA A 59 6.36 2.24 12.31
CA ALA A 59 6.00 3.48 13.02
C ALA A 59 5.93 3.31 14.56
N ASP A 60 5.58 2.11 15.02
CA ASP A 60 5.58 1.70 16.42
C ASP A 60 6.98 1.77 17.06
N ARG A 61 8.01 1.40 16.32
CA ARG A 61 9.41 1.44 16.79
C ARG A 61 10.02 2.80 16.55
N ALA A 62 9.75 3.36 15.37
CA ALA A 62 10.35 4.57 14.88
C ALA A 62 9.80 5.79 15.65
N PHE A 63 8.48 5.98 15.73
CA PHE A 63 7.93 7.25 16.21
C PHE A 63 7.24 7.15 17.57
N VAL A 64 6.56 6.04 17.86
CA VAL A 64 5.71 5.95 19.05
C VAL A 64 6.54 6.00 20.35
N LYS A 65 7.71 5.34 20.40
CA LYS A 65 8.60 5.38 21.57
C LYS A 65 9.00 6.82 21.93
N ASP A 66 9.49 7.56 20.94
CA ASP A 66 9.97 8.93 21.13
C ASP A 66 8.81 9.88 21.49
N ALA A 67 7.64 9.70 20.86
CA ALA A 67 6.45 10.48 21.18
C ALA A 67 6.00 10.27 22.64
N VAL A 68 5.98 9.02 23.12
CA VAL A 68 5.63 8.71 24.50
C VAL A 68 6.67 9.26 25.48
N ALA A 69 7.96 9.16 25.15
CA ALA A 69 9.02 9.76 25.96
C ALA A 69 8.91 11.30 26.04
N ALA A 70 8.40 11.94 24.99
CA ALA A 70 8.09 13.37 24.94
C ALA A 70 6.77 13.75 25.63
N GLY A 71 6.04 12.80 26.22
CA GLY A 71 4.82 13.04 27.00
C GLY A 71 3.50 12.67 26.31
N ALA A 72 3.54 12.11 25.09
CA ALA A 72 2.33 11.61 24.45
C ALA A 72 1.75 10.41 25.22
N ARG A 73 0.42 10.34 25.32
CA ARG A 73 -0.29 9.23 25.95
C ARG A 73 -0.85 8.30 24.88
N LEU A 74 -0.30 7.09 24.78
CA LEU A 74 -0.84 6.05 23.92
C LEU A 74 -1.96 5.29 24.63
N VAL A 75 -3.15 5.27 24.04
CA VAL A 75 -4.30 4.48 24.51
C VAL A 75 -4.64 3.42 23.48
N THR A 76 -4.40 2.16 23.81
CA THR A 76 -4.71 1.01 22.96
C THR A 76 -6.06 0.38 23.34
N GLY A 77 -6.67 -0.38 22.43
CA GLY A 77 -7.98 -0.99 22.68
C GLY A 77 -9.10 0.06 22.78
N ALA A 78 -8.87 1.24 22.21
CA ALA A 78 -9.81 2.35 22.15
C ALA A 78 -10.17 2.65 20.69
N ARG A 79 -11.44 2.48 20.33
CA ARG A 79 -11.96 2.78 19.00
C ARG A 79 -12.79 4.06 19.05
N VAL A 80 -12.43 5.06 18.26
CA VAL A 80 -13.28 6.23 18.06
C VAL A 80 -14.49 5.82 17.20
N GLN A 81 -15.69 6.08 17.71
CA GLN A 81 -16.96 5.73 17.05
C GLN A 81 -17.47 6.88 16.18
N TYR A 82 -17.47 8.10 16.72
CA TYR A 82 -17.86 9.34 16.03
C TYR A 82 -17.29 10.55 16.78
N LEU A 83 -17.40 11.72 16.15
CA LEU A 83 -16.95 13.02 16.66
C LEU A 83 -18.17 13.91 16.93
N GLU A 84 -18.21 14.50 18.12
CA GLU A 84 -19.22 15.47 18.52
C GLU A 84 -18.74 16.89 18.20
N HIS A 85 -19.65 17.79 17.85
CA HIS A 85 -19.34 19.19 17.59
C HIS A 85 -20.36 20.15 18.21
N ASN A 86 -19.96 21.41 18.39
CA ASN A 86 -20.85 22.49 18.84
C ASN A 86 -21.65 23.10 17.68
N ALA A 87 -22.50 24.09 17.97
CA ALA A 87 -23.32 24.76 16.95
C ALA A 87 -22.51 25.47 15.85
N ALA A 88 -21.29 25.92 16.17
CA ALA A 88 -20.36 26.53 15.22
C ALA A 88 -19.65 25.48 14.33
N GLY A 89 -19.84 24.19 14.58
CA GLY A 89 -19.21 23.11 13.82
C GLY A 89 -17.81 22.71 14.31
N LEU A 90 -17.35 23.26 15.45
CA LEU A 90 -16.07 22.85 16.05
C LEU A 90 -16.25 21.56 16.84
N ILE A 91 -15.34 20.60 16.65
CA ILE A 91 -15.35 19.34 17.39
C ILE A 91 -15.09 19.62 18.86
N THR A 92 -15.89 19.01 19.73
CA THR A 92 -15.77 19.12 21.19
C THR A 92 -15.26 17.84 21.82
N ALA A 93 -15.56 16.68 21.23
CA ALA A 93 -15.08 15.41 21.76
C ALA A 93 -15.02 14.31 20.70
N ALA A 94 -14.11 13.37 20.91
CA ALA A 94 -14.15 12.05 20.29
C ALA A 94 -14.86 11.07 21.23
N VAL A 95 -15.89 10.38 20.74
CA VAL A 95 -16.58 9.34 21.49
C VAL A 95 -15.91 8.01 21.21
N CYS A 96 -15.39 7.37 22.25
CA CYS A 96 -14.56 6.19 22.16
C CYS A 96 -15.22 4.98 22.83
N ARG A 97 -15.11 3.81 22.20
CA ARG A 97 -15.33 2.50 22.80
C ARG A 97 -14.00 1.97 23.34
N GLY A 98 -13.93 1.74 24.65
CA GLY A 98 -12.86 0.98 25.30
C GLY A 98 -13.35 -0.35 25.85
N ALA A 99 -12.46 -1.10 26.50
CA ALA A 99 -12.78 -2.38 27.12
C ALA A 99 -13.87 -2.31 28.21
N THR A 100 -13.98 -1.18 28.90
CA THR A 100 -14.91 -0.98 30.04
C THR A 100 -16.17 -0.17 29.67
N GLY A 101 -16.34 0.19 28.39
CA GLY A 101 -17.53 0.93 27.92
C GLY A 101 -17.22 2.14 27.04
N THR A 102 -18.18 3.06 26.93
CA THR A 102 -18.04 4.33 26.19
C THR A 102 -17.43 5.41 27.07
N TYR A 103 -16.52 6.21 26.52
CA TYR A 103 -16.03 7.43 27.16
C TYR A 103 -15.76 8.53 26.13
N ARG A 104 -15.60 9.77 26.61
CA ARG A 104 -15.37 10.95 25.77
C ARG A 104 -13.95 11.47 25.97
N VAL A 105 -13.27 11.78 24.87
CA VAL A 105 -11.98 12.46 24.87
C VAL A 105 -12.19 13.88 24.37
N VAL A 106 -11.98 14.87 25.25
CA VAL A 106 -12.12 16.30 24.95
C VAL A 106 -10.75 16.87 24.62
N ALA A 107 -10.68 17.70 23.58
CA ALA A 107 -9.47 18.38 23.14
C ALA A 107 -9.81 19.68 22.39
N GLU A 108 -8.84 20.58 22.22
CA GLU A 108 -9.00 21.81 21.43
C GLU A 108 -8.80 21.58 19.93
N ARG A 109 -8.03 20.55 19.58
CA ARG A 109 -7.68 20.17 18.20
C ARG A 109 -7.74 18.66 18.06
N PHE A 110 -8.16 18.19 16.90
CA PHE A 110 -8.29 16.77 16.58
C PHE A 110 -7.54 16.46 15.29
N MET A 111 -6.85 15.33 15.25
CA MET A 111 -6.17 14.82 14.05
C MET A 111 -6.67 13.40 13.77
N ILE A 112 -7.24 13.16 12.59
CA ILE A 112 -7.69 11.83 12.16
C ILE A 112 -6.65 11.21 11.23
N ALA A 113 -5.96 10.20 11.73
CA ALA A 113 -4.98 9.38 10.99
C ALA A 113 -5.44 7.92 10.86
N ALA A 114 -6.72 7.71 10.57
CA ALA A 114 -7.34 6.38 10.58
C ALA A 114 -7.27 5.65 9.23
N ASN A 115 -6.20 5.86 8.44
CA ASN A 115 -5.97 5.35 7.08
C ASN A 115 -7.05 5.75 6.04
N GLY A 116 -6.89 5.30 4.78
CA GLY A 116 -7.79 5.63 3.67
C GLY A 116 -9.18 5.00 3.72
N MET A 117 -9.45 4.10 4.67
CA MET A 117 -10.75 3.49 4.90
C MET A 117 -11.37 3.96 6.22
N GLY A 118 -10.60 4.01 7.31
CA GLY A 118 -11.12 4.41 8.62
C GLY A 118 -11.40 5.90 8.72
N THR A 119 -10.59 6.76 8.08
CA THR A 119 -10.81 8.21 8.05
C THR A 119 -12.15 8.58 7.43
N PRO A 120 -12.46 8.21 6.16
CA PRO A 120 -13.76 8.54 5.57
C PRO A 120 -14.91 7.86 6.32
N ARG A 121 -14.73 6.63 6.83
CA ARG A 121 -15.77 5.96 7.64
C ARG A 121 -16.11 6.78 8.88
N LEU A 122 -15.11 7.23 9.65
CA LEU A 122 -15.33 8.00 10.88
C LEU A 122 -16.05 9.33 10.58
N LEU A 123 -15.65 10.02 9.51
CA LEU A 123 -16.30 11.25 9.07
C LEU A 123 -17.77 11.02 8.66
N LEU A 124 -18.04 9.96 7.89
CA LEU A 124 -19.39 9.57 7.47
C LEU A 124 -20.27 9.08 8.63
N LEU A 125 -19.69 8.47 9.67
CA LEU A 125 -20.41 8.09 10.90
C LEU A 125 -20.74 9.30 11.79
N SER A 126 -19.97 10.38 11.68
CA SER A 126 -20.12 11.60 12.49
C SER A 126 -21.19 12.55 11.91
N GLN A 127 -22.39 12.01 11.64
CA GLN A 127 -23.53 12.77 11.14
C GLN A 127 -24.20 13.60 12.22
N SER A 128 -24.79 14.72 11.83
CA SER A 128 -25.59 15.57 12.70
C SER A 128 -26.58 16.40 11.89
N ALA A 129 -27.42 17.19 12.56
CA ALA A 129 -28.30 18.16 11.89
C ALA A 129 -27.52 19.18 11.04
N ARG A 130 -26.29 19.56 11.45
CA ARG A 130 -25.42 20.46 10.68
C ARG A 130 -24.70 19.74 9.55
N PHE A 131 -24.34 18.48 9.77
CA PHE A 131 -23.59 17.66 8.82
C PHE A 131 -24.38 16.38 8.47
N PRO A 132 -25.51 16.50 7.74
CA PRO A 132 -26.42 15.37 7.50
C PRO A 132 -25.80 14.28 6.63
N GLN A 133 -24.76 14.59 5.85
CA GLN A 133 -24.03 13.63 5.01
C GLN A 133 -22.67 13.22 5.61
N GLY A 134 -22.43 13.52 6.89
CA GLY A 134 -21.17 13.27 7.58
C GLY A 134 -20.32 14.53 7.77
N LEU A 135 -19.47 14.50 8.78
CA LEU A 135 -18.59 15.60 9.15
C LEU A 135 -17.59 15.89 8.02
N ALA A 136 -17.31 17.17 7.77
CA ALA A 136 -16.38 17.62 6.73
C ALA A 136 -16.73 17.18 5.29
N ASN A 137 -18.02 16.98 5.01
CA ASN A 137 -18.50 16.47 3.74
C ASN A 137 -19.39 17.45 2.96
N SER A 138 -19.21 18.76 3.11
CA SER A 138 -19.97 19.76 2.33
C SER A 138 -19.75 19.62 0.82
N SER A 139 -18.54 19.25 0.39
CA SER A 139 -18.19 18.96 -1.02
C SER A 139 -18.74 17.62 -1.53
N GLY A 140 -19.25 16.76 -0.64
CA GLY A 140 -19.69 15.41 -1.00
C GLY A 140 -18.55 14.45 -1.37
N LEU A 141 -17.28 14.84 -1.11
CA LEU A 141 -16.09 14.10 -1.51
C LEU A 141 -15.52 13.16 -0.45
N VAL A 142 -16.02 13.19 0.80
CA VAL A 142 -15.58 12.23 1.81
C VAL A 142 -15.89 10.81 1.36
N GLY A 143 -14.86 9.98 1.37
CA GLY A 143 -14.90 8.61 0.90
C GLY A 143 -14.68 8.45 -0.61
N ARG A 144 -14.85 9.48 -1.44
CA ARG A 144 -14.73 9.39 -2.91
C ARG A 144 -13.30 9.52 -3.40
N ASN A 145 -13.09 9.28 -4.69
CA ASN A 145 -11.77 9.33 -5.33
C ASN A 145 -10.81 8.32 -4.71
N LEU A 146 -11.32 7.18 -4.25
CA LEU A 146 -10.49 6.09 -3.77
C LEU A 146 -9.56 5.67 -4.91
N MET A 147 -8.28 5.94 -4.72
CA MET A 147 -7.21 5.44 -5.56
C MET A 147 -6.54 4.30 -4.84
N LEU A 148 -6.17 3.30 -5.62
CA LEU A 148 -5.28 2.22 -5.20
C LEU A 148 -3.99 2.30 -6.02
N HIS A 149 -3.15 1.27 -5.92
CA HIS A 149 -2.26 0.94 -7.03
C HIS A 149 -2.67 -0.42 -7.58
N PRO A 150 -3.33 -0.47 -8.75
CA PRO A 150 -3.57 -1.71 -9.48
C PRO A 150 -2.24 -2.39 -9.81
N TYR A 151 -2.16 -3.67 -9.49
CA TYR A 151 -0.94 -4.46 -9.66
C TYR A 151 -1.15 -5.54 -10.71
N ALA A 152 -0.17 -5.68 -11.61
CA ALA A 152 0.06 -6.89 -12.37
C ALA A 152 1.41 -7.48 -11.96
N ARG A 153 1.64 -8.76 -12.28
CA ARG A 153 2.94 -9.40 -12.05
C ARG A 153 3.35 -10.24 -13.24
N VAL A 154 4.62 -10.15 -13.61
CA VAL A 154 5.25 -11.02 -14.60
C VAL A 154 6.45 -11.69 -13.95
N ASP A 155 6.45 -13.01 -13.89
CA ASP A 155 7.54 -13.82 -13.35
C ASP A 155 8.27 -14.53 -14.50
N GLY A 156 9.59 -14.39 -14.56
CA GLY A 156 10.46 -15.15 -15.45
C GLY A 156 10.93 -16.43 -14.78
N ILE A 157 11.04 -17.50 -15.56
CA ILE A 157 11.57 -18.80 -15.15
C ILE A 157 12.89 -19.02 -15.88
N PHE A 158 13.90 -19.46 -15.15
CA PHE A 158 15.29 -19.59 -15.60
C PHE A 158 15.79 -21.02 -15.39
N GLU A 159 16.75 -21.46 -16.20
CA GLU A 159 17.31 -22.82 -16.09
C GLU A 159 18.23 -22.95 -14.89
N GLU A 160 18.92 -21.88 -14.53
CA GLU A 160 19.85 -21.79 -13.41
C GLU A 160 19.20 -21.15 -12.17
N PRO A 161 19.68 -21.51 -10.97
CA PRO A 161 19.27 -20.84 -9.74
C PRO A 161 19.79 -19.39 -9.70
N LEU A 162 18.98 -18.47 -9.19
CA LEU A 162 19.22 -17.03 -9.24
C LEU A 162 19.71 -16.41 -7.93
N GLY A 163 19.61 -17.13 -6.80
CA GLY A 163 19.73 -16.56 -5.45
C GLY A 163 18.63 -15.53 -5.12
N ALA A 164 17.52 -15.54 -5.85
CA ALA A 164 16.47 -14.54 -5.78
C ALA A 164 15.62 -14.62 -4.49
N TRP A 165 15.66 -15.76 -3.80
CA TRP A 165 14.92 -15.94 -2.54
C TRP A 165 15.55 -15.23 -1.34
N VAL A 166 16.85 -14.92 -1.39
CA VAL A 166 17.63 -14.34 -0.27
C VAL A 166 17.32 -12.86 -0.06
N SER A 167 17.15 -12.10 -1.14
CA SER A 167 16.83 -10.67 -1.12
C SER A 167 15.60 -10.30 -0.29
N GLY A 168 14.72 -11.26 0.03
CA GLY A 168 13.41 -10.98 0.60
C GLY A 168 12.49 -10.35 -0.46
N GLU A 169 11.19 -10.58 -0.34
CA GLU A 169 10.20 -10.26 -1.38
C GLU A 169 10.15 -8.78 -1.80
N LYS A 170 10.70 -7.86 -0.99
CA LYS A 170 10.65 -6.41 -1.23
C LYS A 170 11.98 -5.74 -1.55
N ALA A 171 13.10 -6.44 -1.48
CA ALA A 171 14.37 -5.92 -1.99
C ALA A 171 14.50 -6.19 -3.49
N GLY A 172 15.51 -5.60 -4.12
CA GLY A 172 15.76 -5.71 -5.55
C GLY A 172 15.93 -4.34 -6.20
N LEU A 173 15.36 -4.21 -7.39
CA LEU A 173 15.42 -3.00 -8.22
C LEU A 173 14.07 -2.35 -8.39
N VAL A 174 14.09 -1.05 -8.56
CA VAL A 174 12.95 -0.27 -9.03
C VAL A 174 13.33 0.49 -10.30
N SER A 175 12.41 0.55 -11.25
CA SER A 175 12.48 1.43 -12.41
C SER A 175 11.28 2.34 -12.44
N PHE A 176 11.55 3.63 -12.63
CA PHE A 176 10.57 4.71 -12.79
C PHE A 176 10.53 5.25 -14.24
N GLU A 177 11.14 4.51 -15.18
CA GLU A 177 11.26 4.89 -16.60
C GLU A 177 9.93 5.36 -17.20
N PHE A 178 8.84 4.68 -16.85
CA PHE A 178 7.51 4.89 -17.41
C PHE A 178 6.54 5.59 -16.46
N THR A 179 7.02 6.43 -15.54
CA THR A 179 6.15 7.15 -14.58
C THR A 179 5.45 8.37 -15.19
N ALA A 180 6.11 9.05 -16.13
CA ALA A 180 5.57 10.24 -16.76
C ALA A 180 4.44 9.90 -17.74
N THR A 181 3.49 10.83 -17.89
CA THR A 181 2.52 10.75 -19.00
C THR A 181 3.24 11.02 -20.31
N ARG A 182 3.08 10.13 -21.30
CA ARG A 182 3.66 10.31 -22.64
C ARG A 182 2.55 10.29 -23.71
N PRO A 183 2.51 11.25 -24.66
CA PRO A 183 1.43 11.37 -25.65
C PRO A 183 1.21 10.14 -26.53
N GLU A 184 2.26 9.34 -26.75
CA GLU A 184 2.23 8.12 -27.55
C GLU A 184 1.56 6.94 -26.84
N HIS A 185 1.31 7.05 -25.53
CA HIS A 185 0.64 6.01 -24.76
C HIS A 185 -0.87 6.24 -24.65
N PRO A 186 -1.70 5.18 -24.71
CA PRO A 186 -3.16 5.30 -24.60
C PRO A 186 -3.63 5.47 -23.14
N PHE A 187 -2.80 6.05 -22.28
CA PHE A 187 -3.06 6.25 -20.86
C PHE A 187 -2.36 7.51 -20.34
N LYS A 188 -2.92 8.05 -19.25
CA LYS A 188 -2.33 9.13 -18.45
C LYS A 188 -1.58 8.54 -17.28
N ARG A 189 -0.60 9.29 -16.80
CA ARG A 189 0.36 8.86 -15.77
C ARG A 189 1.11 7.62 -16.25
N GLY A 190 1.53 6.76 -15.33
CA GLY A 190 2.49 5.72 -15.66
C GLY A 190 2.56 4.62 -14.62
N LEU A 191 3.69 3.92 -14.62
CA LEU A 191 3.94 2.80 -13.74
C LEU A 191 5.31 2.87 -13.09
N LYS A 192 5.42 2.14 -11.99
CA LYS A 192 6.68 1.70 -11.39
C LYS A 192 6.84 0.21 -11.66
N LEU A 193 7.99 -0.19 -12.20
CA LEU A 193 8.39 -1.59 -12.24
C LEU A 193 9.25 -1.89 -11.01
N GLN A 194 8.83 -2.85 -10.20
CA GLN A 194 9.62 -3.30 -9.05
C GLN A 194 10.00 -4.76 -9.22
N LEU A 195 11.29 -5.01 -9.37
CA LEU A 195 11.83 -6.36 -9.35
C LEU A 195 11.70 -6.92 -7.93
N THR A 196 11.21 -8.14 -7.86
CA THR A 196 11.05 -8.92 -6.63
C THR A 196 11.58 -10.32 -6.86
N GLY A 197 12.06 -10.93 -5.78
CA GLY A 197 12.51 -12.32 -5.80
C GLY A 197 11.40 -13.32 -6.10
N GLY A 198 11.82 -14.58 -6.31
CA GLY A 198 10.91 -15.71 -6.34
C GLY A 198 10.22 -15.96 -4.99
N PRO A 199 9.17 -16.78 -4.95
CA PRO A 199 8.44 -17.09 -3.72
C PRO A 199 9.32 -17.86 -2.74
N GLY A 200 9.10 -17.64 -1.44
CA GLY A 200 9.67 -18.51 -0.40
C GLY A 200 9.18 -19.97 -0.51
N PRO A 201 9.85 -20.92 0.18
CA PRO A 201 9.62 -22.35 -0.01
C PRO A 201 8.17 -22.79 0.22
N LEU A 202 7.49 -22.22 1.22
CA LEU A 202 6.09 -22.54 1.51
C LEU A 202 5.14 -22.02 0.42
N ALA A 203 5.37 -20.80 -0.08
CA ALA A 203 4.55 -20.21 -1.14
C ALA A 203 4.74 -20.98 -2.46
N LEU A 204 5.98 -21.36 -2.78
CA LEU A 204 6.29 -22.23 -3.91
C LEU A 204 5.56 -23.57 -3.80
N ALA A 205 5.65 -24.24 -2.64
CA ALA A 205 5.00 -25.53 -2.42
C ALA A 205 3.46 -25.48 -2.61
N LYS A 206 2.86 -24.33 -2.29
CA LYS A 206 1.43 -24.06 -2.53
C LYS A 206 1.09 -23.70 -3.98
N GLY A 207 2.09 -23.55 -4.85
CA GLY A 207 1.92 -23.32 -6.28
C GLY A 207 2.10 -21.88 -6.75
N ALA A 208 2.72 -21.01 -5.94
CA ALA A 208 3.11 -19.68 -6.40
C ALA A 208 3.97 -19.77 -7.66
N VAL A 209 3.78 -18.83 -8.60
CA VAL A 209 4.39 -18.78 -9.94
C VAL A 209 3.94 -19.91 -10.89
N TYR A 210 3.90 -21.17 -10.45
CA TYR A 210 3.68 -22.33 -11.32
C TYR A 210 2.20 -22.77 -11.45
N GLY A 211 1.29 -22.19 -10.66
CA GLY A 211 -0.15 -22.49 -10.70
C GLY A 211 -0.52 -23.90 -10.22
N SER A 212 0.46 -24.68 -9.78
CA SER A 212 0.29 -26.07 -9.32
C SER A 212 1.12 -26.32 -8.08
N ARG A 213 0.52 -27.01 -7.10
CA ARG A 213 1.23 -27.42 -5.89
C ARG A 213 2.38 -28.35 -6.23
N LEU A 214 3.41 -28.35 -5.39
CA LEU A 214 4.41 -29.41 -5.43
C LEU A 214 3.74 -30.74 -5.05
N PRO A 215 4.17 -31.87 -5.66
CA PRO A 215 3.70 -33.18 -5.25
C PRO A 215 4.05 -33.43 -3.78
N TRP A 216 3.18 -34.18 -3.10
CA TRP A 216 3.44 -34.65 -1.75
C TRP A 216 4.01 -36.07 -1.80
N GLY A 217 5.05 -36.36 -1.04
CA GLY A 217 5.74 -37.65 -1.06
C GLY A 217 6.72 -37.77 -2.22
N ASP A 218 6.62 -38.86 -2.99
CA ASP A 218 7.57 -39.17 -4.05
C ASP A 218 7.62 -38.06 -5.11
N GLY A 219 8.85 -37.68 -5.50
CA GLY A 219 9.08 -36.61 -6.47
C GLY A 219 8.98 -35.19 -5.90
N HIS A 220 8.65 -35.00 -4.61
CA HIS A 220 8.63 -33.67 -3.98
C HIS A 220 9.97 -32.96 -4.11
N GLN A 221 11.06 -33.62 -3.70
CA GLN A 221 12.40 -33.02 -3.70
C GLN A 221 12.84 -32.63 -5.11
N ALA A 222 12.69 -33.53 -6.09
CA ALA A 222 13.05 -33.24 -7.48
C ALA A 222 12.23 -32.07 -8.05
N ALA A 223 10.92 -32.02 -7.77
CA ALA A 223 10.07 -30.91 -8.20
C ALA A 223 10.40 -29.60 -7.46
N PHE A 224 10.83 -29.67 -6.20
CA PHE A 224 11.28 -28.52 -5.42
C PHE A 224 12.59 -27.96 -6.00
N GLU A 225 13.59 -28.82 -6.23
CA GLU A 225 14.88 -28.45 -6.81
C GLU A 225 14.73 -27.81 -8.20
N GLN A 226 13.79 -28.29 -9.03
CA GLN A 226 13.52 -27.73 -10.36
C GLN A 226 12.81 -26.37 -10.35
N ARG A 227 12.17 -25.97 -9.24
CA ARG A 227 11.31 -24.79 -9.19
C ARG A 227 11.77 -23.73 -8.20
N PHE A 228 12.40 -24.13 -7.11
CA PHE A 228 12.86 -23.22 -6.07
C PHE A 228 14.09 -22.45 -6.55
N ASP A 229 14.09 -21.14 -6.36
CA ASP A 229 15.17 -20.23 -6.79
C ASP A 229 15.37 -20.10 -8.32
N HIS A 230 14.49 -20.70 -9.13
CA HIS A 230 14.50 -20.60 -10.60
C HIS A 230 13.56 -19.51 -11.15
N SER A 231 13.11 -18.58 -10.30
CA SER A 231 12.22 -17.50 -10.72
C SER A 231 12.49 -16.18 -10.01
N CYS A 232 12.27 -15.09 -10.75
CA CYS A 232 12.14 -13.73 -10.23
C CYS A 232 11.17 -12.97 -11.13
N GLY A 233 10.64 -11.83 -10.67
CA GLY A 233 9.60 -11.16 -11.42
C GLY A 233 9.39 -9.71 -11.07
N PHE A 234 8.69 -9.02 -11.95
CA PHE A 234 8.31 -7.64 -11.76
C PHE A 234 6.88 -7.55 -11.23
N THR A 235 6.72 -6.77 -10.17
CA THR A 235 5.44 -6.15 -9.87
C THR A 235 5.31 -4.88 -10.70
N VAL A 236 4.27 -4.84 -11.53
CA VAL A 236 3.84 -3.66 -12.28
C VAL A 236 2.89 -2.88 -11.40
N CYS A 237 3.33 -1.74 -10.88
CA CYS A 237 2.54 -0.87 -10.02
C CYS A 237 2.02 0.31 -10.85
N ALA A 238 0.75 0.27 -11.25
CA ALA A 238 0.13 1.35 -12.02
C ALA A 238 -0.28 2.52 -11.12
N GLU A 239 -0.12 3.74 -11.61
CA GLU A 239 -0.81 4.91 -11.07
C GLU A 239 -2.32 4.78 -11.33
N ASP A 240 -3.13 5.05 -10.31
CA ASP A 240 -4.59 5.03 -10.41
C ASP A 240 -5.15 6.44 -10.37
N LEU A 241 -6.13 6.74 -11.23
CA LEU A 241 -6.71 8.07 -11.29
C LEU A 241 -7.80 8.24 -10.22
N ALA A 242 -7.98 9.48 -9.77
CA ALA A 242 -9.04 9.88 -8.86
C ALA A 242 -10.42 9.82 -9.54
N GLU A 243 -11.02 8.62 -9.55
CA GLU A 243 -12.36 8.38 -10.08
C GLU A 243 -13.42 8.64 -8.98
N PRO A 244 -14.36 9.58 -9.14
CA PRO A 244 -15.33 9.94 -8.10
C PRO A 244 -16.27 8.80 -7.65
N ASP A 245 -16.44 7.80 -8.51
CA ASP A 245 -17.26 6.61 -8.24
C ASP A 245 -16.55 5.58 -7.35
N ASN A 246 -15.21 5.54 -7.41
CA ASN A 246 -14.40 4.73 -6.52
C ASN A 246 -14.43 5.35 -5.13
N ARG A 247 -14.94 4.60 -4.14
CA ARG A 247 -15.20 5.17 -2.82
C ARG A 247 -15.23 4.17 -1.67
N ILE A 248 -15.09 4.71 -0.46
CA ILE A 248 -15.48 4.07 0.80
C ILE A 248 -16.81 4.67 1.24
N ALA A 249 -17.81 3.81 1.45
CA ALA A 249 -19.13 4.17 1.93
C ALA A 249 -19.47 3.42 3.24
N LEU A 250 -20.57 3.79 3.89
CA LEU A 250 -21.13 3.00 4.98
C LEU A 250 -21.97 1.84 4.40
N SER A 251 -21.78 0.64 4.93
CA SER A 251 -22.60 -0.51 4.57
C SER A 251 -24.02 -0.39 5.14
N THR A 252 -25.01 -0.78 4.35
CA THR A 252 -26.41 -0.91 4.78
C THR A 252 -26.76 -2.31 5.27
N GLU A 253 -25.83 -3.26 5.14
CA GLU A 253 -26.05 -4.69 5.38
C GLU A 253 -25.17 -5.26 6.50
N LEU A 254 -23.99 -4.65 6.70
CA LEU A 254 -22.97 -5.13 7.64
C LEU A 254 -22.67 -4.06 8.67
N SER A 255 -22.55 -4.50 9.93
CA SER A 255 -22.07 -3.68 11.04
C SER A 255 -20.80 -4.27 11.62
N ASP A 256 -19.99 -3.43 12.26
CA ASP A 256 -18.85 -3.88 13.06
C ASP A 256 -19.30 -4.43 14.43
N SER A 257 -18.32 -4.84 15.23
CA SER A 257 -18.52 -5.37 16.58
C SER A 257 -19.22 -4.42 17.56
N ASP A 258 -19.29 -3.12 17.25
CA ASP A 258 -19.96 -2.10 18.05
C ASP A 258 -21.35 -1.75 17.51
N GLY A 259 -21.81 -2.47 16.49
CA GLY A 259 -23.10 -2.23 15.81
C GLY A 259 -23.06 -1.07 14.81
N LEU A 260 -21.91 -0.46 14.56
CA LEU A 260 -21.77 0.67 13.63
C LEU A 260 -21.62 0.16 12.19
N PRO A 261 -22.21 0.82 11.18
CA PRO A 261 -22.05 0.45 9.77
C PRO A 261 -20.59 0.16 9.38
N ALA A 262 -20.34 -1.01 8.81
CA ALA A 262 -19.01 -1.42 8.35
C ALA A 262 -18.58 -0.56 7.14
N PRO A 263 -17.26 -0.35 6.90
CA PRO A 263 -16.81 0.29 5.68
C PRO A 263 -17.08 -0.62 4.47
N LYS A 264 -17.69 -0.06 3.42
CA LYS A 264 -17.95 -0.72 2.14
C LYS A 264 -17.04 -0.10 1.09
N MET A 265 -16.09 -0.88 0.58
CA MET A 265 -15.27 -0.49 -0.56
C MET A 265 -16.04 -0.72 -1.86
N ILE A 266 -16.16 0.33 -2.67
CA ILE A 266 -16.76 0.30 -4.00
C ILE A 266 -15.64 0.73 -4.95
N TYR A 267 -15.18 -0.20 -5.78
CA TYR A 267 -14.03 0.03 -6.63
C TYR A 267 -14.20 -0.63 -7.99
N LYS A 268 -13.88 0.11 -9.05
CA LYS A 268 -13.82 -0.37 -10.42
C LYS A 268 -12.49 0.06 -11.03
N LEU A 269 -11.75 -0.91 -11.56
CA LEU A 269 -10.54 -0.65 -12.30
C LEU A 269 -10.85 0.08 -13.61
N SER A 270 -10.30 1.29 -13.76
CA SER A 270 -10.49 2.14 -14.93
C SER A 270 -9.84 1.55 -16.19
N GLN A 271 -10.29 1.98 -17.37
CA GLN A 271 -9.62 1.59 -18.63
C GLN A 271 -8.19 2.17 -18.70
N ASN A 272 -7.96 3.36 -18.13
CA ASN A 272 -6.63 3.97 -18.04
C ASN A 272 -5.66 3.05 -17.30
N SER A 273 -6.04 2.61 -16.10
CA SER A 273 -5.20 1.75 -15.26
C SER A 273 -4.98 0.37 -15.91
N ARG A 274 -5.97 -0.18 -16.62
CA ARG A 274 -5.80 -1.41 -17.43
C ARG A 274 -4.74 -1.24 -18.51
N ASN A 275 -4.81 -0.16 -19.28
CA ASN A 275 -3.83 0.12 -20.33
C ASN A 275 -2.40 0.25 -19.77
N ILE A 276 -2.23 0.83 -18.57
CA ILE A 276 -0.93 0.89 -17.88
C ILE A 276 -0.44 -0.52 -17.50
N LEU A 277 -1.31 -1.37 -16.97
CA LEU A 277 -0.95 -2.74 -16.59
C LEU A 277 -0.51 -3.57 -17.81
N ASP A 278 -1.27 -3.50 -18.91
CA ASP A 278 -0.96 -4.23 -20.14
C ASP A 278 0.39 -3.79 -20.73
N PHE A 279 0.63 -2.47 -20.79
CA PHE A 279 1.91 -1.92 -21.21
C PHE A 279 3.06 -2.37 -20.30
N GLY A 280 2.87 -2.26 -18.98
CA GLY A 280 3.86 -2.64 -17.99
C GLY A 280 4.23 -4.11 -18.03
N MET A 281 3.24 -5.00 -18.22
CA MET A 281 3.48 -6.43 -18.38
C MET A 281 4.29 -6.73 -19.64
N ALA A 282 3.97 -6.08 -20.77
CA ALA A 282 4.74 -6.25 -21.99
C ALA A 282 6.20 -5.79 -21.81
N ARG A 283 6.42 -4.66 -21.13
CA ARG A 283 7.78 -4.18 -20.82
C ARG A 283 8.53 -5.13 -19.86
N ALA A 284 7.85 -5.66 -18.85
CA ALA A 284 8.43 -6.64 -17.93
C ALA A 284 8.79 -7.96 -18.64
N ASP A 285 7.95 -8.42 -19.57
CA ASP A 285 8.20 -9.63 -20.38
C ASP A 285 9.46 -9.47 -21.24
N ASP A 286 9.59 -8.33 -21.95
CA ASP A 286 10.78 -8.00 -22.75
C ASP A 286 12.07 -8.09 -21.93
N VAL A 287 12.05 -7.50 -20.73
CA VAL A 287 13.22 -7.49 -19.82
C VAL A 287 13.54 -8.89 -19.33
N LEU A 288 12.55 -9.67 -18.89
CA LEU A 288 12.77 -11.03 -18.39
C LEU A 288 13.30 -11.96 -19.49
N ARG A 289 12.79 -11.86 -20.72
CA ARG A 289 13.31 -12.62 -21.86
C ARG A 289 14.74 -12.21 -22.21
N ALA A 290 15.03 -10.91 -22.25
CA ALA A 290 16.38 -10.41 -22.49
C ALA A 290 17.35 -10.76 -21.35
N ALA A 291 16.84 -11.06 -20.16
CA ALA A 291 17.61 -11.57 -19.03
C ALA A 291 17.88 -13.10 -19.11
N GLY A 292 17.29 -13.81 -20.07
CA GLY A 292 17.46 -15.25 -20.26
C GLY A 292 16.33 -16.12 -19.72
N ALA A 293 15.16 -15.56 -19.39
CA ALA A 293 14.03 -16.38 -18.97
C ALA A 293 13.56 -17.29 -20.12
N VAL A 294 13.51 -18.60 -19.87
CA VAL A 294 13.01 -19.60 -20.83
C VAL A 294 11.49 -19.58 -20.95
N ARG A 295 10.81 -19.07 -19.91
CA ARG A 295 9.36 -18.91 -19.88
C ARG A 295 8.99 -17.74 -18.98
N THR A 296 7.90 -17.06 -19.31
CA THR A 296 7.28 -16.05 -18.46
C THR A 296 5.87 -16.48 -18.04
N VAL A 297 5.48 -16.09 -16.83
CA VAL A 297 4.15 -16.32 -16.25
C VAL A 297 3.54 -14.98 -15.88
N HIS A 298 2.31 -14.76 -16.33
CA HIS A 298 1.63 -13.48 -16.23
C HIS A 298 0.46 -13.58 -15.25
N THR A 299 0.37 -12.60 -14.34
CA THR A 299 -0.83 -12.33 -13.55
C THR A 299 -1.33 -10.93 -13.91
N PRO A 300 -2.32 -10.82 -14.81
CA PRO A 300 -2.79 -9.54 -15.35
C PRO A 300 -3.35 -8.58 -14.33
N LEU A 301 -3.96 -9.11 -13.26
CA LEU A 301 -4.45 -8.32 -12.14
C LEU A 301 -4.30 -9.14 -10.86
N ARG A 302 -3.64 -8.57 -9.87
CA ARG A 302 -3.59 -9.11 -8.51
C ARG A 302 -4.82 -8.61 -7.75
N SER A 303 -5.88 -9.42 -7.71
CA SER A 303 -7.15 -9.10 -7.03
C SER A 303 -6.99 -8.87 -5.53
N GLU A 304 -5.94 -9.45 -4.94
CA GLU A 304 -5.62 -9.33 -3.51
C GLU A 304 -4.78 -8.07 -3.20
N ALA A 305 -4.40 -7.30 -4.22
CA ALA A 305 -3.76 -5.99 -4.03
C ALA A 305 -4.78 -4.93 -3.57
N GLY A 306 -4.32 -3.68 -3.37
CA GLY A 306 -5.19 -2.58 -2.90
C GLY A 306 -4.93 -2.12 -1.47
N PHE A 307 -3.75 -2.40 -0.94
CA PHE A 307 -3.33 -1.98 0.40
C PHE A 307 -2.86 -0.51 0.49
N HIS A 308 -2.68 0.18 -0.65
CA HIS A 308 -2.34 1.60 -0.72
C HIS A 308 -3.61 2.47 -0.88
N LEU A 309 -4.35 2.66 0.21
CA LEU A 309 -5.63 3.38 0.20
C LEU A 309 -5.41 4.90 0.22
N MET A 310 -5.78 5.58 -0.87
CA MET A 310 -5.54 7.01 -1.06
C MET A 310 -6.79 7.76 -1.57
N GLY A 311 -6.78 9.09 -1.45
CA GLY A 311 -7.75 9.99 -2.10
C GLY A 311 -9.09 10.21 -1.39
N THR A 312 -9.43 9.38 -0.40
CA THR A 312 -10.75 9.38 0.26
C THR A 312 -11.06 10.57 1.17
N ALA A 313 -10.10 11.46 1.37
CA ALA A 313 -10.27 12.80 1.93
C ALA A 313 -9.40 13.76 1.13
N ARG A 314 -9.85 14.09 -0.09
CA ARG A 314 -9.05 14.82 -1.10
C ARG A 314 -8.52 16.15 -0.56
N MET A 315 -7.25 16.42 -0.81
CA MET A 315 -6.60 17.70 -0.51
C MET A 315 -6.77 18.69 -1.67
N GLY A 316 -6.98 19.97 -1.37
CA GLY A 316 -7.07 21.05 -2.36
C GLY A 316 -7.37 22.41 -1.73
N ASP A 317 -7.19 23.48 -2.51
CA ASP A 317 -7.38 24.86 -2.03
C ASP A 317 -8.83 25.34 -2.17
N ASP A 318 -9.67 24.58 -2.89
CA ASP A 318 -11.07 24.89 -3.15
C ASP A 318 -11.99 24.00 -2.27
N PRO A 319 -12.74 24.57 -1.30
CA PRO A 319 -13.60 23.81 -0.41
C PRO A 319 -14.76 23.10 -1.11
N GLU A 320 -15.15 23.52 -2.32
CA GLU A 320 -16.17 22.81 -3.10
C GLU A 320 -15.61 21.57 -3.81
N ARG A 321 -14.28 21.48 -3.93
CA ARG A 321 -13.58 20.43 -4.69
C ARG A 321 -12.58 19.63 -3.86
N SER A 322 -12.56 19.82 -2.56
CA SER A 322 -11.69 19.12 -1.62
C SER A 322 -12.31 19.00 -0.23
N VAL A 323 -11.69 18.18 0.62
CA VAL A 323 -12.09 17.94 2.02
C VAL A 323 -11.15 18.69 2.96
N VAL A 324 -9.85 18.68 2.65
CA VAL A 324 -8.80 19.35 3.43
C VAL A 324 -7.97 20.30 2.57
N ASP A 325 -7.38 21.30 3.19
CA ASP A 325 -6.42 22.21 2.57
C ASP A 325 -5.01 21.60 2.45
N ALA A 326 -4.06 22.37 1.90
CA ALA A 326 -2.67 21.95 1.73
C ALA A 326 -1.92 21.59 3.04
N TYR A 327 -2.46 21.96 4.20
CA TYR A 327 -1.92 21.63 5.53
C TYR A 327 -2.66 20.45 6.19
N GLY A 328 -3.65 19.88 5.49
CA GLY A 328 -4.51 18.82 6.00
C GLY A 328 -5.62 19.33 6.93
N GLN A 329 -5.84 20.64 7.04
CA GLN A 329 -6.95 21.18 7.83
C GLN A 329 -8.26 21.03 7.06
N CYS A 330 -9.33 20.54 7.72
CA CYS A 330 -10.64 20.40 7.09
C CYS A 330 -11.28 21.76 6.81
N HIS A 331 -11.81 21.96 5.59
CA HIS A 331 -12.47 23.20 5.19
C HIS A 331 -13.70 23.53 6.05
N ASP A 332 -14.53 22.52 6.32
CA ASP A 332 -15.78 22.68 7.07
C ASP A 332 -15.60 22.77 8.60
N VAL A 333 -14.46 22.28 9.12
CA VAL A 333 -14.24 22.02 10.54
C VAL A 333 -12.85 22.52 10.96
N PRO A 334 -12.73 23.80 11.37
CA PRO A 334 -11.43 24.45 11.54
C PRO A 334 -10.48 23.81 12.57
N ASN A 335 -11.01 23.05 13.54
CA ASN A 335 -10.17 22.39 14.56
C ASN A 335 -9.89 20.91 14.27
N LEU A 336 -10.16 20.46 13.03
CA LEU A 336 -9.90 19.10 12.57
C LEU A 336 -8.81 19.08 11.50
N LEU A 337 -7.86 18.16 11.66
CA LEU A 337 -6.84 17.86 10.66
C LEU A 337 -6.93 16.39 10.21
N SER A 338 -6.58 16.13 8.95
CA SER A 338 -6.29 14.81 8.44
C SER A 338 -4.98 14.86 7.64
N PRO A 339 -3.92 14.19 8.09
CA PRO A 339 -2.60 14.23 7.44
C PRO A 339 -2.55 13.36 6.17
N MET A 340 -3.69 13.01 5.60
CA MET A 340 -3.76 12.15 4.42
C MET A 340 -3.09 12.89 3.26
N PRO A 341 -2.01 12.36 2.67
CA PRO A 341 -1.35 13.01 1.55
C PRO A 341 -2.26 12.92 0.33
N ALA A 342 -2.45 14.02 -0.39
CA ALA A 342 -2.38 14.09 -1.85
C ALA A 342 -2.91 15.44 -2.37
N ARG A 343 -2.01 16.42 -2.53
CA ARG A 343 -2.19 17.38 -3.63
C ARG A 343 -1.97 16.57 -4.92
N LEU A 344 -3.04 16.25 -5.64
CA LEU A 344 -3.01 15.51 -6.91
C LEU A 344 -2.77 16.43 -8.11
#